data_AF-A0A6G0YUB5-F1
#
_entry.id   AF-A0A6G0YUB5-F1
#
_cell.length_a   1.000
_cell.length_b   1.000
_cell.length_c   1.000
_cell.angle_alpha   90.00
_cell.angle_beta   90.00
_cell.angle_gamma   90.00
#
_symmetry.space_group_name_H-M   'P 1'
#
loop_
_entity.id
_entity.type
_entity.pdbx_description
1 polymer ?
#
loop_
_entity_poly.entity_id
_entity_poly.type
_entity_poly.pdbx_seq_one_letter_code
_entity_poly.pdbx_strand_id
1 'polypeptide(L)'
;MKFSTRFIVYNALWTTLNRIRTNQGKCNYLLHKWGMVESPLCSCGQKQTIKHIVEECPSMKFSGGIEEIHTASEEGIEWMKKLGVRL
;
A
#
# COMPACT_ATOMS: atom_id res chain seq x y z
N MET A 1 10.41 -11.66 25.15
CA MET A 1 11.21 -10.81 24.25
C MET A 1 10.36 -9.61 23.83
N LYS A 2 10.52 -8.45 24.49
CA LYS A 2 9.74 -7.23 24.17
C LYS A 2 10.49 -6.46 23.08
N PHE A 3 10.06 -6.59 21.83
CA PHE A 3 10.60 -5.77 20.75
C PHE A 3 10.10 -4.33 20.94
N SER A 4 11.03 -3.37 20.90
CA SER A 4 10.70 -1.94 20.96
C SER A 4 9.77 -1.57 19.81
N THR A 5 8.58 -1.07 20.15
CA THR A 5 7.51 -0.69 19.22
C THR A 5 8.01 0.25 18.12
N ARG A 6 9.03 1.08 18.43
CA ARG A 6 9.65 2.03 17.51
C ARG A 6 10.33 1.34 16.33
N PHE A 7 11.03 0.22 16.54
CA PHE A 7 11.74 -0.50 15.45
C PHE A 7 10.79 -1.27 14.52
N ILE A 8 9.66 -1.76 15.04
CA ILE A 8 8.67 -2.50 14.23
C ILE A 8 7.99 -1.59 13.22
N VAL A 9 7.70 -0.34 13.61
CA VAL A 9 7.02 0.66 12.76
C VAL A 9 7.90 1.06 11.56
N TYR A 10 9.22 1.24 11.76
CA TYR A 10 10.13 1.54 10.65
C TYR A 10 10.20 0.42 9.61
N ASN A 11 10.23 -0.84 10.04
CA ASN A 11 10.29 -1.98 9.12
C ASN A 11 9.00 -2.15 8.30
N ALA A 12 7.84 -1.91 8.91
CA ALA A 12 6.56 -2.00 8.20
C ALA A 12 6.43 -0.93 7.12
N LEU A 13 6.76 0.32 7.44
CA LEU A 13 6.74 1.44 6.49
C LEU A 13 7.72 1.22 5.32
N TRP A 14 8.95 0.78 5.62
CA TRP A 14 9.94 0.45 4.59
C TRP A 14 9.46 -0.66 3.65
N THR A 15 8.81 -1.69 4.22
CA THR A 15 8.25 -2.79 3.43
C THR A 15 7.13 -2.28 2.53
N THR A 16 6.19 -1.51 3.05
CA THR A 16 5.08 -0.92 2.28
C THR A 16 5.60 -0.03 1.15
N LEU A 17 6.58 0.82 1.43
CA LEU A 17 7.21 1.69 0.42
C LEU A 17 7.84 0.89 -0.72
N ASN A 18 8.58 -0.18 -0.41
CA ASN A 18 9.21 -1.01 -1.44
C ASN A 18 8.19 -1.80 -2.26
N ARG A 19 7.08 -2.21 -1.65
CA ARG A 19 5.97 -2.86 -2.35
C ARG A 19 5.29 -1.90 -3.33
N ILE A 20 5.17 -0.63 -2.94
CA ILE A 20 4.65 0.42 -3.82
C ILE A 20 5.60 0.63 -5.00
N ARG A 21 6.89 0.85 -4.74
CA ARG A 21 7.93 1.08 -5.77
C ARG A 21 8.03 -0.03 -6.80
N THR A 22 7.85 -1.28 -6.37
CA THR A 22 7.96 -2.45 -7.25
C THR A 22 6.63 -2.81 -7.92
N ASN A 23 5.53 -2.16 -7.55
CA ASN A 23 4.16 -2.56 -7.90
C ASN A 23 3.89 -4.05 -7.53
N GLN A 24 4.61 -4.55 -6.51
CA GLN A 24 4.48 -5.91 -5.99
C GLN A 24 4.09 -5.84 -4.52
N GLY A 25 2.87 -6.23 -4.18
CA GLY A 25 2.40 -6.19 -2.80
C GLY A 25 1.10 -6.95 -2.59
N LYS A 26 0.56 -6.88 -1.38
CA LYS A 26 -0.70 -7.52 -1.01
C LYS A 26 -1.91 -6.72 -1.50
N CYS A 27 -1.99 -6.50 -2.82
CA CYS A 27 -3.19 -5.97 -3.46
C CYS A 27 -4.07 -7.12 -3.96
N ASN A 28 -5.40 -6.92 -4.01
CA ASN A 28 -6.32 -8.00 -4.38
C ASN A 28 -6.03 -8.57 -5.77
N TYR A 29 -5.50 -7.78 -6.70
CA TYR A 29 -5.08 -8.30 -8.00
C TYR A 29 -4.03 -9.43 -7.88
N LEU A 30 -2.96 -9.21 -7.12
CA LEU A 30 -1.89 -10.19 -6.95
C LEU A 30 -2.33 -11.36 -6.07
N LEU A 31 -3.08 -11.07 -5.00
CA LEU A 31 -3.62 -12.11 -4.13
C LEU A 31 -4.58 -13.05 -4.89
N HIS A 32 -5.43 -12.50 -5.76
CA HIS A 32 -6.32 -13.29 -6.61
C HIS A 32 -5.53 -14.11 -7.63
N LYS A 33 -4.48 -13.52 -8.23
CA LYS A 33 -3.56 -14.24 -9.13
C LYS A 33 -2.89 -15.43 -8.44
N TRP A 34 -2.67 -15.35 -7.12
CA TRP A 34 -2.11 -16.43 -6.31
C TRP A 34 -3.16 -17.35 -5.66
N GLY A 35 -4.46 -17.16 -5.94
CA GLY A 35 -5.55 -17.97 -5.36
C GLY A 35 -5.76 -17.75 -3.85
N MET A 36 -5.33 -16.60 -3.31
CA MET A 36 -5.48 -16.27 -1.89
C MET A 36 -6.78 -15.51 -1.56
N VAL A 37 -7.42 -14.92 -2.57
CA VAL A 37 -8.72 -14.23 -2.44
C VAL A 37 -9.58 -14.54 -3.66
N GLU A 38 -10.90 -14.53 -3.46
CA GLU A 38 -11.90 -14.86 -4.49
C GLU A 38 -12.07 -13.79 -5.57
N SER A 39 -11.66 -12.54 -5.31
CA SER A 39 -11.88 -11.43 -6.25
C SER A 39 -10.69 -10.48 -6.31
N PRO A 40 -10.30 -9.98 -7.50
CA PRO A 40 -9.24 -9.00 -7.67
C PRO A 40 -9.70 -7.56 -7.41
N LEU A 41 -10.95 -7.34 -7.02
CA LEU A 41 -11.59 -6.02 -6.97
C LEU A 41 -11.35 -5.31 -5.63
N CYS A 42 -11.30 -3.98 -5.70
CA CYS A 42 -11.36 -3.07 -4.57
C CYS A 42 -12.82 -2.88 -4.14
N SER A 43 -13.04 -2.34 -2.94
CA SER A 43 -14.39 -1.99 -2.44
C SER A 43 -15.12 -0.98 -3.34
N CYS A 44 -14.39 -0.18 -4.13
CA CYS A 44 -14.96 0.74 -5.11
C CYS A 44 -15.30 0.08 -6.46
N GLY A 45 -15.19 -1.25 -6.57
CA GLY A 45 -15.55 -2.02 -7.77
C GLY A 45 -14.49 -2.10 -8.87
N GLN A 46 -13.40 -1.32 -8.77
CA GLN A 46 -12.29 -1.36 -9.73
C GLN A 46 -11.24 -2.41 -9.34
N LYS A 47 -10.44 -2.86 -10.30
CA LYS A 47 -9.36 -3.82 -10.05
C LYS A 47 -8.31 -3.22 -9.11
N GLN A 48 -8.06 -3.85 -7.97
CA GLN A 48 -7.16 -3.31 -6.96
C GLN A 48 -5.70 -3.65 -7.29
N THR A 49 -5.04 -2.76 -8.03
CA THR A 49 -3.59 -2.76 -8.23
C THR A 49 -2.91 -1.79 -7.24
N ILE A 50 -1.58 -1.80 -7.12
CA ILE A 50 -0.88 -0.80 -6.31
C ILE A 50 -1.12 0.60 -6.89
N LYS A 51 -0.98 0.75 -8.21
CA LYS A 51 -1.28 2.01 -8.90
C LYS A 51 -2.69 2.50 -8.56
N HIS A 52 -3.67 1.60 -8.60
CA HIS A 52 -5.03 1.96 -8.23
C HIS A 52 -5.11 2.48 -6.79
N ILE A 53 -4.49 1.79 -5.82
CA ILE A 53 -4.48 2.21 -4.41
C ILE A 53 -3.85 3.60 -4.25
N VAL A 54 -2.74 3.86 -4.94
CA VAL A 54 -1.96 5.10 -4.79
C VAL A 54 -2.57 6.27 -5.55
N GLU A 55 -3.09 6.09 -6.77
CA GLU A 55 -3.42 7.21 -7.66
C GLU A 55 -4.92 7.35 -7.95
N GLU A 56 -5.67 6.25 -7.93
CA GLU A 56 -7.00 6.21 -8.55
C GLU A 56 -8.12 5.99 -7.52
N CYS A 57 -7.83 5.27 -6.43
CA CYS A 57 -8.85 4.79 -5.51
C CYS A 57 -9.49 5.97 -4.77
N PRO A 58 -10.81 6.19 -4.90
CA PRO A 58 -11.46 7.34 -4.26
C PRO A 58 -11.32 7.37 -2.73
N SER A 59 -11.14 6.21 -2.11
CA SER A 59 -11.04 6.05 -0.65
C SER A 59 -9.60 6.03 -0.12
N MET A 60 -8.61 5.73 -0.97
CA MET A 60 -7.24 5.48 -0.52
C MET A 60 -6.17 6.30 -1.23
N LYS A 61 -6.48 6.96 -2.37
CA LYS A 61 -5.47 7.64 -3.17
C LYS A 61 -4.63 8.62 -2.35
N PHE A 62 -3.35 8.68 -2.68
CA PHE A 62 -2.44 9.69 -2.20
C PHE A 62 -2.48 10.90 -3.13
N SER A 63 -2.63 12.11 -2.58
CA SER A 63 -2.68 13.34 -3.37
C SER A 63 -1.40 13.63 -4.14
N GLY A 64 -0.25 13.21 -3.61
CA GLY A 64 1.06 13.36 -4.26
C GLY A 64 1.34 12.37 -5.38
N GLY A 65 0.48 11.36 -5.56
CA GLY A 65 0.66 10.33 -6.59
C GLY A 65 1.87 9.42 -6.38
N ILE A 66 2.19 8.61 -7.39
CA ILE A 66 3.25 7.60 -7.27
C ILE A 66 4.67 8.20 -7.29
N GLU A 67 4.85 9.37 -7.89
CA GLU A 67 6.17 10.01 -7.93
C GLU A 67 6.58 10.55 -6.56
N GLU A 68 5.66 11.20 -5.86
CA GLU A 68 5.98 11.76 -4.54
C GLU A 68 6.12 10.66 -3.49
N ILE A 69 5.29 9.60 -3.53
CA ILE A 69 5.42 8.48 -2.58
C ILE A 69 6.80 7.80 -2.68
N HIS A 70 7.41 7.77 -3.87
CA HIS A 70 8.76 7.22 -4.07
C HIS A 70 9.85 8.01 -3.35
N THR A 71 9.64 9.30 -3.06
CA THR A 71 10.59 10.13 -2.31
C THR A 71 10.57 9.85 -0.81
N ALA A 72 9.56 9.12 -0.32
CA ALA A 72 9.28 8.96 1.11
C ALA A 72 9.12 10.31 1.83
N SER A 73 8.40 11.25 1.21
CA SER A 73 8.02 12.53 1.82
C SER A 73 7.30 12.30 3.16
N GLU A 74 7.31 13.31 4.04
CA GLU A 74 6.59 13.23 5.31
C GLU A 74 5.10 12.96 5.10
N GLU A 75 4.49 13.58 4.09
CA GLU A 75 3.10 13.35 3.69
C GLU A 75 2.88 11.92 3.20
N GLY A 76 3.80 11.39 2.39
CA GLY A 76 3.75 10.01 1.92
C GLY A 76 3.86 8.99 3.06
N ILE A 77 4.74 9.25 4.04
CA ILE A 77 4.87 8.41 5.24
C ILE A 77 3.59 8.45 6.07
N GLU A 78 3.02 9.64 6.27
CA GLU A 78 1.79 9.80 7.05
C GLU A 78 0.59 9.15 6.36
N TRP A 79 0.52 9.23 5.03
CA TRP A 79 -0.45 8.49 4.23
C TRP A 79 -0.29 6.96 4.38
N MET A 80 0.94 6.43 4.30
CA MET A 80 1.21 5.00 4.48
C MET A 80 0.80 4.48 5.87
N LYS A 81 0.94 5.30 6.92
CA LYS A 81 0.47 4.93 8.28
C LYS A 81 -1.06 4.85 8.38
N LYS A 82 -1.78 5.64 7.59
CA LYS A 82 -3.25 5.71 7.58
C LYS A 82 -3.89 4.74 6.59
N LEU A 83 -3.07 4.01 5.83
CA LEU A 83 -3.57 3.07 4.84
C LEU A 83 -4.40 1.97 5.52
N GLY A 84 -5.68 1.86 5.15
CA GLY A 84 -6.58 0.82 5.66
C GLY A 84 -6.26 -0.59 5.15
N VAL A 85 -5.25 -0.73 4.28
CA VAL A 85 -4.79 -1.99 3.72
C VAL A 85 -3.31 -2.18 4.01
N ARG A 86 -2.92 -3.40 4.36
CA ARG A 86 -1.50 -3.72 4.59
C ARG A 86 -0.87 -4.18 3.29
N LEU A 87 -0.36 -3.23 2.50
CA LEU A 87 0.37 -3.50 1.27
C LEU A 87 1.56 -4.39 1.52
#